data_AF-A0A699QXX1-F1
#
_entry.id   AF-A0A699QXX1-F1
#
_cell.length_a   1.000
_cell.length_b   1.000
_cell.length_c   1.000
_cell.angle_alpha   90.00
_cell.angle_beta   90.00
_cell.angle_gamma   90.00
#
_symmetry.space_group_name_H-M   'P 1'
#
loop_
_entity.id
_entity.type
_entity.pdbx_description
1 polymer ?
#
loop_
_entity_poly.entity_id
_entity_poly.type
_entity_poly.pdbx_seq_one_letter_code
_entity_poly.pdbx_strand_id
1 'polypeptide(L)'
;MQKLELKKLPVWVKLMNIPLETWCLEGMSALASSLGRPILMDSMTARMCHKGMRNIEFARVLVEMEATMDFKMEIKVQYKDKDKNIKGSKKVQV
;
A
#
# COMPACT_ATOMS: atom_id res chain seq x y z
N MET A 1 4.88 -29.39 22.49
CA MET A 1 4.06 -28.89 21.38
C MET A 1 4.89 -27.83 20.66
N GLN A 2 5.44 -28.12 19.48
CA GLN A 2 6.23 -27.13 18.73
C GLN A 2 5.26 -26.10 18.14
N LYS A 3 5.37 -24.84 18.58
CA LYS A 3 4.62 -23.74 17.99
C LYS A 3 5.24 -23.46 16.63
N LEU A 4 4.47 -23.66 15.56
CA LEU A 4 4.91 -23.32 14.21
C LEU A 4 4.92 -21.80 14.10
N GLU A 5 6.09 -21.18 14.23
CA GLU A 5 6.25 -19.74 14.05
C GLU A 5 6.03 -19.41 12.57
N LEU A 6 4.85 -18.85 12.26
CA LEU A 6 4.50 -18.41 10.92
C LEU A 6 5.36 -17.19 10.57
N LYS A 7 6.43 -17.41 9.81
CA LYS A 7 7.35 -16.33 9.41
C LYS A 7 6.69 -15.28 8.51
N LYS A 8 5.66 -15.67 7.75
CA LYS A 8 4.95 -14.79 6.82
C LYS A 8 3.45 -14.96 6.97
N LEU A 9 2.73 -13.85 6.92
CA LEU A 9 1.28 -13.80 7.13
C LEU A 9 0.63 -12.88 6.09
N PRO A 10 -0.47 -13.31 5.45
CA PRO A 10 -1.27 -12.43 4.62
C PRO A 10 -2.14 -11.53 5.51
N VAL A 11 -1.98 -10.21 5.40
CA VAL A 11 -2.71 -9.21 6.19
C VAL A 11 -3.47 -8.26 5.27
N TRP A 12 -4.75 -8.04 5.55
CA TRP A 12 -5.53 -7.01 4.87
C TRP A 12 -5.18 -5.63 5.44
N VAL A 13 -4.50 -4.82 4.64
CA VAL A 13 -4.08 -3.46 5.00
C VAL A 13 -5.08 -2.44 4.48
N LYS A 14 -5.37 -1.40 5.27
CA LYS A 14 -6.30 -0.32 4.91
C LYS A 14 -5.54 1.00 4.71
N LEU A 15 -5.26 1.34 3.47
CA LEU A 15 -4.54 2.56 3.11
C LEU A 15 -5.48 3.77 3.07
N MET A 16 -5.17 4.82 3.83
CA MET A 16 -5.93 6.09 3.87
C MET A 16 -5.13 7.25 3.30
N ASN A 17 -5.82 8.34 2.90
CA ASN A 17 -5.20 9.58 2.41
C ASN A 17 -4.32 9.41 1.14
N ILE A 18 -4.67 8.40 0.34
CA ILE A 18 -3.96 8.02 -0.87
C ILE A 18 -3.98 9.16 -1.92
N PRO A 19 -2.83 9.57 -2.48
CA PRO A 19 -2.78 10.50 -3.62
C PRO A 19 -3.62 10.02 -4.81
N LEU A 20 -4.29 10.94 -5.51
CA LEU A 20 -5.21 10.58 -6.60
C LEU A 20 -4.48 9.82 -7.73
N GLU A 21 -3.28 10.28 -8.06
CA GLU A 21 -2.36 9.72 -9.04
C GLU A 21 -1.86 8.31 -8.72
N THR A 22 -2.04 7.83 -7.48
CA THR A 22 -1.69 6.46 -7.08
C THR A 22 -2.86 5.47 -7.18
N TRP A 23 -4.06 5.92 -7.60
CA TRP A 23 -5.23 5.07 -7.88
C TRP A 23 -5.12 4.38 -9.24
N CYS A 24 -4.08 3.58 -9.39
CA CYS A 24 -3.88 2.64 -10.48
C CYS A 24 -3.26 1.35 -9.94
N LEU A 25 -3.21 0.31 -10.77
CA LEU A 25 -2.68 -0.99 -10.36
C LEU A 25 -1.22 -0.88 -9.90
N GLU A 26 -0.40 -0.14 -10.65
CA GLU A 26 1.02 0.06 -10.38
C GLU A 26 1.23 0.90 -9.12
N GLY A 27 0.47 1.98 -8.95
CA GLY A 27 0.56 2.89 -7.80
C GLY A 27 0.19 2.20 -6.49
N MET A 28 -0.91 1.46 -6.47
CA MET A 28 -1.34 0.70 -5.29
C MET A 28 -0.37 -0.44 -4.97
N SER A 29 0.12 -1.15 -5.98
CA SER A 29 1.13 -2.20 -5.79
C SER A 29 2.43 -1.61 -5.23
N ALA A 30 2.86 -0.44 -5.72
CA ALA A 30 4.03 0.26 -5.20
C ALA A 30 3.85 0.67 -3.74
N LEU A 31 2.71 1.23 -3.36
CA LEU A 31 2.41 1.56 -1.95
C LEU A 31 2.46 0.31 -1.07
N ALA A 32 1.72 -0.73 -1.42
CA ALA A 32 1.67 -1.98 -0.66
C ALA A 32 3.04 -2.69 -0.59
N SER A 33 3.86 -2.56 -1.63
CA SER A 33 5.21 -3.16 -1.67
C SER A 33 6.15 -2.62 -0.58
N SER A 34 5.90 -1.41 -0.09
CA SER A 34 6.67 -0.82 1.00
C SER A 34 6.42 -1.49 2.37
N LEU A 35 5.34 -2.26 2.48
CA LEU A 35 4.91 -2.99 3.67
C LEU A 35 5.27 -4.48 3.59
N GLY A 36 5.24 -5.07 2.40
CA GLY A 36 5.48 -6.49 2.17
C GLY A 36 5.22 -6.86 0.71
N ARG A 37 4.84 -8.10 0.41
CA ARG A 37 4.50 -8.51 -0.96
C ARG A 37 2.99 -8.33 -1.20
N PRO A 38 2.55 -7.44 -2.11
CA PRO A 38 1.14 -7.33 -2.47
C PRO A 38 0.64 -8.63 -3.11
N ILE A 39 -0.51 -9.13 -2.66
CA ILE A 39 -1.15 -10.35 -3.19
C ILE A 39 -2.41 -10.00 -3.97
N LEU A 40 -3.31 -9.22 -3.38
CA LEU A 40 -4.65 -9.00 -3.92
C LEU A 40 -5.21 -7.63 -3.49
N MET A 41 -6.05 -7.04 -4.32
CA MET A 41 -6.89 -5.89 -3.94
C MET A 41 -8.33 -6.35 -3.77
N ASP A 42 -9.07 -5.73 -2.86
CA ASP A 42 -10.52 -5.98 -2.83
C ASP A 42 -11.20 -5.47 -4.11
N SER A 43 -12.40 -5.97 -4.38
CA SER A 43 -13.12 -5.68 -5.62
C SER A 43 -13.39 -4.18 -5.81
N MET A 44 -13.63 -3.46 -4.71
CA MET A 44 -13.86 -2.02 -4.74
C MET A 44 -12.59 -1.27 -5.14
N THR A 45 -11.48 -1.55 -4.48
CA THR A 45 -10.16 -0.94 -4.74
C THR A 45 -9.71 -1.23 -6.18
N ALA A 46 -9.82 -2.47 -6.64
CA ALA A 46 -9.48 -2.86 -8.00
C ALA A 46 -10.33 -2.09 -9.03
N ARG A 47 -11.64 -1.97 -8.79
CA ARG A 47 -12.54 -1.19 -9.64
C ARG A 47 -12.17 0.29 -9.67
N MET A 48 -11.78 0.87 -8.54
CA MET A 48 -11.35 2.27 -8.50
C MET A 48 -10.06 2.50 -9.29
N CYS A 49 -9.10 1.57 -9.19
CA CYS A 49 -7.87 1.61 -9.98
C CYS A 49 -8.15 1.53 -11.48
N HIS A 50 -9.04 0.64 -11.92
CA HIS A 50 -9.42 0.55 -13.33
C HIS A 50 -10.15 1.79 -13.85
N LYS A 51 -10.91 2.48 -12.99
CA LYS A 51 -11.60 3.72 -13.33
C LYS A 51 -10.72 4.97 -13.22
N GLY A 52 -9.52 4.86 -12.63
CA GLY A 52 -8.64 6.01 -12.38
C GLY A 52 -9.27 7.09 -11.50
N MET A 53 -10.17 6.71 -10.59
CA MET A 53 -11.00 7.64 -9.83
C MET A 53 -10.90 7.32 -8.33
N ARG A 54 -11.03 8.33 -7.46
CA ARG A 54 -11.06 8.15 -5.99
C ARG A 54 -12.44 8.54 -5.44
N ASN A 55 -13.38 7.61 -5.50
CA ASN A 55 -14.73 7.75 -4.93
C ASN A 55 -14.86 7.07 -3.56
N ILE A 56 -13.74 6.64 -2.98
CA ILE A 56 -13.68 6.00 -1.67
C ILE A 56 -12.57 6.63 -0.84
N GLU A 57 -12.76 6.60 0.48
CA GLU A 57 -11.81 7.21 1.41
C GLU A 57 -10.52 6.41 1.53
N PHE A 58 -10.57 5.10 1.27
CA PHE A 58 -9.49 4.14 1.53
C PHE A 58 -9.35 3.09 0.44
N ALA A 59 -8.14 2.54 0.28
CA ALA A 59 -7.89 1.32 -0.49
C ALA A 59 -7.61 0.16 0.46
N ARG A 60 -7.95 -1.06 0.05
CA ARG A 60 -7.63 -2.27 0.80
C ARG A 60 -6.84 -3.26 -0.05
N VAL A 61 -5.68 -3.67 0.47
CA VAL A 61 -4.75 -4.57 -0.21
C VAL A 61 -4.34 -5.69 0.75
N LEU A 62 -4.40 -6.93 0.28
CA LEU A 62 -3.85 -8.09 0.96
C LEU A 62 -2.35 -8.13 0.71
N VAL A 63 -1.56 -8.08 1.78
CA VAL A 63 -0.11 -8.03 1.71
C VAL A 63 0.46 -9.19 2.53
N GLU A 64 1.35 -9.99 1.93
CA GLU A 64 2.16 -10.94 2.67
C GLU A 64 3.27 -10.18 3.41
N MET A 65 3.21 -10.18 4.73
CA MET A 65 4.13 -9.46 5.62
C MET A 65 4.92 -10.45 6.47
N GLU A 66 6.13 -10.06 6.87
CA GLU A 66 6.94 -10.86 7.80
C GLU A 66 6.46 -10.63 9.24
N ALA A 67 6.17 -11.70 9.96
CA ALA A 67 5.55 -11.63 11.29
C ALA A 67 6.46 -11.03 12.37
N THR A 68 7.78 -11.01 12.11
CA THR A 68 8.81 -10.48 13.02
C THR A 68 9.11 -9.00 12.76
N MET A 69 8.62 -8.41 11.67
CA MET A 69 8.85 -7.01 11.35
C MET A 69 7.84 -6.09 12.03
N ASP A 70 8.31 -4.92 12.47
CA ASP A 70 7.44 -3.88 13.01
C ASP A 70 6.45 -3.40 11.95
N PHE A 71 5.20 -3.22 12.39
CA PHE A 71 4.14 -2.71 11.54
C PHE A 71 4.29 -1.20 11.32
N LYS A 72 4.49 -0.81 10.06
CA LYS A 72 4.58 0.61 9.67
C LYS A 72 3.18 1.23 9.69
N MET A 73 3.03 2.36 10.38
CA MET A 73 1.76 3.11 10.44
C MET A 73 1.60 4.13 9.30
N GLU A 74 2.69 4.44 8.59
CA GLU A 74 2.71 5.47 7.55
C GLU A 74 3.66 5.10 6.41
N ILE A 75 3.24 5.42 5.19
CA ILE A 75 4.06 5.38 3.98
C ILE A 75 4.27 6.82 3.49
N LYS A 76 5.53 7.23 3.32
CA LYS A 76 5.89 8.54 2.77
C LYS A 76 6.11 8.46 1.26
N VAL A 77 5.19 9.02 0.49
CA VAL A 77 5.31 9.21 -0.96
C VAL A 77 6.13 10.47 -1.22
N GLN A 78 7.15 10.39 -2.07
CA GLN A 78 8.00 11.53 -2.44
C GLN A 78 7.88 11.81 -3.94
N TYR A 79 7.62 13.07 -4.29
CA TYR A 79 7.62 13.54 -5.66
C TYR A 79 8.98 14.12 -5.97
N LYS A 80 9.64 13.59 -7.00
CA LYS A 80 10.98 13.98 -7.40
C LYS A 80 10.97 14.55 -8.81
N ASP A 81 11.81 15.55 -9.06
CA ASP A 81 12.07 16.04 -10.41
C ASP A 81 13.03 15.10 -11.18
N LYS A 82 13.37 15.48 -12.42
CA LYS A 82 14.31 14.72 -13.25
C LYS A 82 15.71 14.61 -12.62
N ASP A 83 16.09 15.59 -11.81
CA ASP A 83 17.37 15.66 -11.09
C ASP A 83 17.30 14.97 -9.71
N LYS A 84 16.21 14.24 -9.43
CA LYS A 84 15.92 13.51 -8.18
C LYS A 84 15.75 14.39 -6.94
N ASN A 85 15.62 15.70 -7.09
CA ASN A 85 15.31 16.60 -5.99
C ASN A 85 13.85 16.42 -5.55
N ILE A 86 13.63 16.35 -4.24
CA ILE A 86 12.29 16.21 -3.67
C ILE A 86 11.55 17.54 -3.83
N LYS A 87 10.46 17.53 -4.60
CA LYS A 87 9.56 18.68 -4.79
C LYS A 87 8.36 18.67 -3.85
N GLY A 88 8.04 17.50 -3.30
CA GLY A 88 6.95 17.36 -2.34
C GLY A 88 6.93 15.99 -1.70
N SER A 89 6.14 15.85 -0.64
CA SER A 89 5.85 14.54 -0.06
C SER A 89 4.44 14.47 0.48
N LYS A 90 3.84 13.28 0.43
CA LYS A 90 2.55 12.99 1.03
C LYS A 90 2.64 11.74 1.90
N LYS A 91 1.79 11.69 2.93
CA LYS A 91 1.75 10.61 3.92
C LYS A 91 0.48 9.80 3.70
N VAL A 92 0.62 8.50 3.51
CA VAL A 92 -0.45 7.52 3.43
C VAL A 92 -0.48 6.76 4.74
N GLN A 93 -1.63 6.70 5.41
CA GLN A 93 -1.77 5.95 6.66
C GLN A 93 -2.09 4.49 6.33
N VAL A 94 -1.56 3.58 7.13
CA VAL A 94 -1.62 2.13 6.95
C VAL A 94 -2.63 1.50 7.89
#